data_AF-A0A7C9F807-F1
#
_entry.id   AF-A0A7C9F807-F1
#
_cell.length_a   1.000
_cell.length_b   1.000
_cell.length_c   1.000
_cell.angle_alpha   90.00
_cell.angle_beta   90.00
_cell.angle_gamma   90.00
#
_symmetry.space_group_name_H-M   'P 1'
#
loop_
_entity.id
_entity.type
_entity.pdbx_description
1 polymer ?
#
loop_
_entity_poly.entity_id
_entity_poly.type
_entity_poly.pdbx_seq_one_letter_code
_entity_poly.pdbx_strand_id
1 'polypeptide(L)'
;MLSGVSTRQHTNNFVVVSTHDLELAEYLKTSFGLYHFTEVIENDQITFDYKLKPGSLTTTNAIRILALNGYPDELVEEAFRLSEEIKREKERKFHQ
;
A
#
# COMPACT_ATOMS: atom_id res chain seq x y z
N MET A 1 -2.93 3.53 1.37
CA MET A 1 -3.65 3.86 2.62
C MET A 1 -3.60 2.68 3.59
N LEU A 2 -3.44 2.98 4.90
CA LEU A 2 -3.80 2.20 6.10
C LEU A 2 -3.41 0.70 6.15
N SER A 3 -2.30 0.40 6.83
CA SER A 3 -1.91 -0.95 7.23
C SER A 3 -2.31 -1.29 8.68
N GLY A 4 -3.06 -2.38 8.85
CA GLY A 4 -2.94 -3.31 9.98
C GLY A 4 -3.87 -3.15 11.19
N VAL A 5 -5.16 -3.48 11.06
CA VAL A 5 -6.08 -3.63 12.22
C VAL A 5 -5.88 -5.00 12.89
N SER A 6 -5.49 -5.12 14.18
CA SER A 6 -5.43 -6.45 14.80
C SER A 6 -5.46 -6.55 16.34
N THR A 7 -6.14 -7.61 16.80
CA THR A 7 -6.41 -8.02 18.19
C THR A 7 -5.25 -8.74 18.88
N ARG A 8 -4.98 -8.44 20.16
CA ARG A 8 -4.03 -9.19 21.01
C ARG A 8 -4.76 -9.76 22.23
N GLN A 9 -4.92 -11.10 22.32
CA GLN A 9 -5.73 -11.78 23.36
C GLN A 9 -5.02 -12.07 24.70
N HIS A 10 -3.97 -11.32 25.06
CA HIS A 10 -3.23 -11.60 26.32
C HIS A 10 -3.62 -10.69 27.50
N THR A 11 -4.40 -9.65 27.22
CA THR A 11 -5.15 -8.82 28.17
C THR A 11 -6.51 -8.61 27.50
N ASN A 12 -7.58 -8.31 28.25
CA ASN A 12 -8.96 -8.24 27.73
C ASN A 12 -9.22 -7.00 26.83
N ASN A 13 -8.27 -6.66 25.94
CA ASN A 13 -8.19 -5.42 25.19
C ASN A 13 -8.23 -5.69 23.68
N PHE A 14 -9.02 -4.90 22.97
CA PHE A 14 -9.05 -4.86 21.50
C PHE A 14 -8.13 -3.72 21.04
N VAL A 15 -7.08 -4.05 20.27
CA VAL A 15 -6.11 -3.08 19.77
C VAL A 15 -6.30 -2.91 18.27
N VAL A 16 -6.15 -1.69 17.78
CA VAL A 16 -6.15 -1.37 16.36
C VAL A 16 -5.02 -0.41 16.10
N VAL A 17 -4.22 -0.68 15.07
CA VAL A 17 -3.12 0.17 14.66
C VAL A 17 -3.34 0.57 13.21
N SER A 18 -2.98 1.80 12.87
CA SER A 18 -2.96 2.29 11.50
C SER A 18 -1.57 2.82 11.22
N THR A 19 -0.90 2.28 10.22
CA THR A 19 0.38 2.83 9.76
C THR A 19 0.45 2.95 8.24
N HIS A 20 1.42 3.70 7.76
CA HIS A 20 1.85 3.72 6.35
C HIS A 20 3.19 3.03 6.16
N ASP A 21 3.84 2.64 7.25
CA ASP A 21 5.12 1.95 7.27
C ASP A 21 4.91 0.46 6.99
N LEU A 22 5.32 0.04 5.80
CA LEU A 22 5.24 -1.34 5.35
C LEU A 22 6.20 -2.26 6.11
N GLU A 23 7.36 -1.75 6.52
CA GLU A 23 8.36 -2.54 7.27
C GLU A 23 7.84 -2.84 8.67
N LEU A 24 7.22 -1.85 9.32
CA LEU A 24 6.57 -2.05 10.61
C LEU A 24 5.39 -3.03 10.51
N ALA A 25 4.57 -2.92 9.46
CA ALA A 25 3.47 -3.85 9.23
C ALA A 25 4.00 -5.29 9.07
N GLU A 26 5.05 -5.47 8.26
CA GLU A 26 5.68 -6.78 8.05
C GLU A 26 6.30 -7.34 9.34
N TYR A 27 6.93 -6.49 10.15
CA TYR A 27 7.48 -6.87 11.45
C TYR A 27 6.40 -7.39 12.41
N LEU A 28 5.22 -6.77 12.40
CA LEU A 28 4.11 -7.10 13.29
C LEU A 28 3.26 -8.30 12.84
N LYS A 29 3.46 -8.84 11.63
CA LYS A 29 2.64 -9.92 11.06
C LYS A 29 2.52 -11.19 11.91
N THR A 30 3.49 -11.43 12.79
CA THR A 30 3.54 -12.63 13.67
C THR A 30 2.67 -12.46 14.91
N SER A 31 2.41 -11.22 15.31
CA SER A 31 1.63 -10.86 16.51
C SER A 31 0.31 -10.19 16.18
N PHE A 32 0.15 -9.73 14.94
CA PHE A 32 -1.00 -9.00 14.44
C PHE A 32 -1.47 -9.52 13.08
N GLY A 33 -2.79 -9.63 12.88
CA GLY A 33 -3.39 -9.77 11.56
C GLY A 33 -3.20 -8.51 10.72
N LEU A 34 -2.77 -8.68 9.47
CA LEU A 34 -2.61 -7.58 8.52
C LEU A 34 -3.86 -7.40 7.68
N TYR A 35 -4.30 -6.16 7.57
CA TYR A 35 -5.42 -5.75 6.74
C TYR A 35 -5.10 -4.44 6.02
N HIS A 36 -5.70 -4.25 4.85
CA HIS A 36 -5.57 -3.04 4.05
C HIS A 36 -6.91 -2.65 3.43
N PHE A 37 -6.99 -1.38 3.00
CA PHE A 37 -8.02 -0.87 2.11
C PHE A 37 -7.46 -0.73 0.70
N THR A 38 -8.31 -0.86 -0.32
CA THR A 38 -7.90 -0.67 -1.71
C THR A 38 -8.54 0.57 -2.30
N GLU A 39 -7.73 1.35 -3.00
CA GLU A 39 -8.18 2.43 -3.87
C GLU A 39 -8.30 1.94 -5.31
N VAL A 40 -9.36 2.33 -6.00
CA VAL A 40 -9.66 2.02 -7.39
C VAL A 40 -9.79 3.33 -8.14
N ILE A 41 -9.24 3.39 -9.35
CA ILE A 41 -9.41 4.53 -10.24
C ILE A 41 -10.46 4.15 -11.27
N GLU A 42 -11.60 4.82 -11.25
CA GLU A 42 -12.73 4.64 -12.17
C GLU A 42 -13.16 6.01 -12.67
N ASN A 43 -13.35 6.18 -13.98
CA ASN A 43 -13.81 7.44 -14.60
C ASN A 43 -13.02 8.68 -14.15
N ASP A 44 -11.69 8.57 -14.12
CA ASP A 44 -10.77 9.63 -13.65
C ASP A 44 -11.01 10.11 -12.22
N GLN A 45 -11.67 9.29 -11.41
CA GLN A 45 -11.92 9.54 -10.00
C GLN A 45 -11.32 8.44 -9.15
N ILE A 46 -10.84 8.84 -7.97
CA ILE A 46 -10.32 7.92 -6.96
C ILE A 46 -11.50 7.49 -6.10
N THR A 47 -11.80 6.20 -6.12
CA THR A 47 -12.84 5.58 -5.30
C THR A 47 -12.20 4.60 -4.34
N PHE A 48 -12.69 4.56 -3.11
CA PHE A 48 -12.32 3.54 -2.13
C PHE A 48 -13.46 2.54 -1.99
N ASP A 49 -13.14 1.26 -1.92
CA ASP A 49 -14.18 0.24 -1.69
C ASP A 49 -14.61 0.13 -0.21
N TYR A 50 -13.89 0.82 0.68
CA TYR A 50 -14.08 0.86 2.13
C TYR A 50 -14.14 -0.53 2.78
N LYS A 51 -13.53 -1.54 2.14
CA LYS A 51 -13.49 -2.92 2.64
C LYS A 51 -12.14 -3.24 3.26
N LEU A 52 -12.17 -3.77 4.48
CA LEU A 52 -10.99 -4.38 5.10
C LEU A 52 -10.69 -5.71 4.40
N LYS A 53 -9.55 -5.78 3.72
CA LYS A 53 -9.07 -6.99 3.05
C LYS A 53 -7.87 -7.57 3.79
N PRO A 54 -7.77 -8.90 3.95
CA PRO A 54 -6.63 -9.51 4.61
C PRO A 54 -5.35 -9.37 3.78
N GLY A 55 -4.21 -9.33 4.46
CA GLY A 55 -2.89 -9.23 3.85
C GLY A 55 -2.41 -7.80 3.62
N SER A 56 -1.23 -7.67 3.02
CA SER A 56 -0.61 -6.38 2.68
C SER A 56 -1.12 -5.86 1.34
N LEU A 57 -1.12 -4.53 1.20
CA LEU A 57 -1.49 -3.87 -0.05
C LEU A 57 -0.49 -4.24 -1.16
N THR A 58 -1.00 -4.74 -2.29
CA THR A 58 -0.17 -5.16 -3.44
C THR A 58 -0.12 -4.14 -4.57
N THR A 59 -1.02 -3.16 -4.56
CA THR A 59 -1.14 -2.16 -5.62
C THR A 59 -0.87 -0.76 -5.08
N THR A 60 -0.23 0.07 -5.88
CA THR A 60 0.08 1.47 -5.54
C THR A 60 -0.42 2.35 -6.68
N ASN A 61 -1.38 3.24 -6.43
CA ASN A 61 -1.91 4.13 -7.46
C ASN A 61 -1.33 5.56 -7.38
N ALA A 62 -0.33 5.82 -6.54
CA ALA A 62 0.21 7.16 -6.30
C ALA A 62 0.56 7.95 -7.58
N ILE A 63 1.23 7.33 -8.55
CA ILE A 63 1.60 8.00 -9.82
C ILE A 63 0.35 8.32 -10.66
N ARG A 64 -0.64 7.42 -10.67
CA ARG A 64 -1.92 7.67 -11.36
C ARG A 64 -2.67 8.82 -10.71
N ILE A 65 -2.59 8.96 -9.38
CA ILE A 65 -3.18 10.10 -8.66
C ILE A 65 -2.51 11.41 -9.10
N LEU A 66 -1.18 11.44 -9.30
CA LEU A 66 -0.50 12.62 -9.84
C LEU A 66 -1.04 12.98 -11.24
N ALA A 67 -1.21 11.98 -12.12
CA ALA A 67 -1.79 12.19 -13.44
C ALA A 67 -3.20 12.81 -13.38
N LEU A 68 -4.08 12.28 -12.51
CA LEU A 68 -5.43 12.81 -12.31
C LEU A 68 -5.46 14.26 -11.78
N ASN A 69 -4.40 14.69 -11.10
CA ASN A 69 -4.27 16.07 -10.61
C ASN A 69 -3.69 17.03 -11.65
N GLY A 70 -3.53 16.59 -12.91
CA GLY A 70 -3.08 17.44 -14.02
C GLY A 70 -1.57 17.70 -14.02
N TYR A 71 -0.77 16.80 -13.44
CA TYR A 71 0.68 16.86 -13.58
C TYR A 71 1.09 16.61 -15.04
N PRO A 72 2.19 17.21 -15.53
CA PRO A 72 2.63 17.04 -16.92
C PRO A 72 2.84 15.57 -17.29
N ASP A 73 2.37 15.16 -18.47
CA ASP A 73 2.44 13.78 -18.96
C ASP A 73 3.89 13.25 -18.95
N GLU A 74 4.85 14.05 -19.39
CA GLU A 74 6.28 13.70 -19.40
C GLU A 74 6.80 13.31 -17.99
N LEU A 75 6.34 14.01 -16.95
CA LEU A 75 6.72 13.76 -15.57
C LEU A 75 6.06 12.49 -15.03
N VAL A 76 4.79 12.26 -15.39
CA VAL A 76 4.05 11.06 -15.02
C VAL A 76 4.70 9.83 -15.66
N GLU A 77 5.03 9.90 -16.95
CA GLU A 77 5.72 8.83 -17.68
C GLU A 77 7.09 8.50 -17.08
N GLU A 78 7.89 9.53 -16.77
CA GLU A 78 9.17 9.37 -16.09
C GLU A 78 9.03 8.70 -14.72
N ALA A 79 8.05 9.12 -13.92
CA ALA A 79 7.79 8.53 -12.61
C ALA A 79 7.43 7.04 -12.72
N PHE A 80 6.62 6.65 -13.72
CA PHE A 80 6.32 5.24 -13.98
C PHE A 80 7.57 4.45 -14.37
N ARG A 81 8.39 5.01 -15.28
CA ARG A 81 9.65 4.37 -15.71
C ARG A 81 10.58 4.11 -14.52
N LEU A 82 10.80 5.11 -13.68
CA LEU A 82 11.65 4.99 -12.49
C LEU A 82 11.08 4.00 -11.47
N SER A 83 9.76 4.02 -11.25
CA SER A 83 9.10 3.07 -10.36
C SER A 83 9.33 1.62 -10.79
N GLU A 84 9.22 1.33 -12.09
CA GLU A 84 9.47 -0.01 -12.62
C GLU A 84 10.95 -0.42 -12.53
N GLU A 85 11.87 0.51 -12.70
CA GLU A 85 13.31 0.25 -12.51
C GLU A 85 13.63 -0.12 -11.06
N ILE A 86 13.11 0.64 -10.09
CA ILE A 86 13.29 0.38 -8.66
C ILE A 86 12.72 -0.99 -8.26
N LYS A 87 11.55 -1.36 -8.80
CA LYS A 87 10.96 -2.70 -8.56
C LYS A 87 11.88 -3.80 -9.06
N ARG A 88 12.38 -3.68 -10.30
CA ARG A 88 13.32 -4.65 -10.89
C ARG A 88 14.63 -4.76 -10.10
N GLU A 89 15.12 -3.66 -9.54
CA GLU A 89 16.30 -3.68 -8.66
C GLU A 89 16.04 -4.42 -7.35
N LYS A 90 14.89 -4.18 -6.70
CA LYS A 90 14.50 -4.92 -5.50
C LYS A 90 14.40 -6.42 -5.76
N GLU A 91 13.79 -6.82 -6.86
CA GLU A 91 13.66 -8.24 -7.24
C GLU A 91 15.02 -8.90 -7.48
N ARG A 92 15.94 -8.21 -8.16
CA ARG A 92 17.31 -8.71 -8.40
C ARG A 92 18.11 -8.91 -7.11
N LYS A 93 17.99 -7.99 -6.14
CA LYS A 93 18.67 -8.10 -4.84
C LYS A 93 18.09 -9.19 -3.94
N PHE A 94 16.84 -9.61 -4.17
CA PHE A 94 16.18 -10.63 -3.36
C PHE A 94 16.49 -12.07 -3.82
N HIS A 95 17.00 -12.24 -5.05
CA HIS A 95 17.38 -13.53 -5.63
C HIS A 95 18.91 -13.79 -5.59
N GLN A 96 19.66 -12.97 -4.86
CA GLN A 96 21.10 -13.12 -4.63
C GLN A 96 21.37 -13.34 -3.14
#